data_AF-A0A1T4NIC3-F1
#
_entry.id   AF-A0A1T4NIC3-F1
#
_cell.length_a   1.000
_cell.length_b   1.000
_cell.length_c   1.000
_cell.angle_alpha   90.00
_cell.angle_beta   90.00
_cell.angle_gamma   90.00
#
_symmetry.space_group_name_H-M   'P 1'
#
loop_
_entity.id
_entity.type
_entity.pdbx_description
1 polymer ?
#
loop_
_entity_poly.entity_id
_entity_poly.type
_entity_poly.pdbx_seq_one_letter_code
_entity_poly.pdbx_strand_id
1 'polypeptide(L)'
;MSEIQQLYDKGHYRATLDSIMALRKDYPEAVKARKAALKIWQNASLHMAQSDVATTDSTLQATLATLQTTQDLRTKNLLRVRCDSLKARYEAMCGVVRMIHYRQQHP
;
A
#
# COMPACT_ATOMS: atom_id res chain seq x y z
N MET A 1 0.86 -10.42 21.01
CA MET A 1 0.89 -11.26 19.79
C MET A 1 -0.52 -11.65 19.32
N SER A 2 -1.41 -12.15 20.19
CA SER A 2 -2.79 -12.53 19.81
C SER A 2 -3.56 -11.38 19.14
N GLU A 3 -3.47 -10.16 19.68
CA GLU A 3 -4.17 -8.99 19.15
C GLU A 3 -3.69 -8.59 17.75
N ILE A 4 -2.37 -8.56 17.52
CA ILE A 4 -1.77 -8.26 16.20
C ILE A 4 -2.30 -9.23 15.13
N GLN A 5 -2.38 -10.53 15.47
CA GLN A 5 -2.90 -11.53 14.54
C GLN A 5 -4.39 -11.31 14.26
N GLN A 6 -5.20 -11.04 15.28
CA GLN A 6 -6.63 -10.78 15.10
C GLN A 6 -6.89 -9.53 14.25
N LEU A 7 -6.13 -8.45 14.45
CA LEU A 7 -6.23 -7.24 13.62
C LEU A 7 -5.86 -7.52 12.16
N TYR A 8 -4.81 -8.33 11.96
CA TYR A 8 -4.38 -8.74 10.62
C TYR A 8 -5.44 -9.59 9.92
N ASP A 9 -5.99 -10.60 10.60
CA ASP A 9 -6.99 -11.51 10.03
C ASP A 9 -8.30 -10.78 9.69
N LYS A 10 -8.63 -9.72 10.44
CA LYS A 10 -9.77 -8.82 10.15
C LYS A 10 -9.50 -7.82 9.01
N GLY A 11 -8.29 -7.83 8.43
CA GLY A 11 -7.89 -6.89 7.38
C GLY A 11 -7.62 -5.46 7.87
N HIS A 12 -7.53 -5.24 9.18
CA HIS A 12 -7.21 -3.93 9.76
C HIS A 12 -5.70 -3.67 9.72
N TYR A 13 -5.15 -3.62 8.50
CA TYR A 13 -3.71 -3.59 8.28
C TYR A 13 -3.02 -2.38 8.91
N ARG A 14 -3.63 -1.19 8.86
CA ARG A 14 -3.03 0.01 9.48
C ARG A 14 -2.91 -0.12 11.01
N ALA A 15 -3.99 -0.54 11.67
CA ALA A 15 -3.97 -0.81 13.11
C ALA A 15 -2.97 -1.94 13.45
N THR A 16 -2.86 -2.96 12.59
CA THR A 16 -1.86 -4.03 12.74
C THR A 16 -0.43 -3.46 12.76
N LEU A 17 -0.10 -2.55 11.83
CA LEU A 17 1.21 -1.90 11.79
C LEU A 17 1.46 -1.06 13.05
N ASP A 18 0.48 -0.26 13.48
CA ASP A 18 0.58 0.57 14.69
C ASP A 18 0.84 -0.29 15.95
N SER A 19 0.10 -1.40 16.10
CA SER A 19 0.31 -2.35 17.20
C SER A 19 1.71 -3.01 17.16
N ILE A 20 2.25 -3.29 15.97
CA ILE A 20 3.62 -3.83 15.84
C ILE A 20 4.67 -2.75 16.15
N MET A 21 4.43 -1.47 15.82
CA MET A 21 5.31 -0.38 16.22
C MET A 21 5.37 -0.25 17.75
N ALA A 22 4.22 -0.30 18.42
CA ALA A 22 4.14 -0.31 19.88
C ALA A 22 4.91 -1.50 20.47
N LEU A 23 4.71 -2.72 19.95
CA LEU A 23 5.46 -3.91 20.36
C LEU A 23 6.99 -3.72 20.29
N ARG A 24 7.49 -3.10 19.21
CA ARG A 24 8.93 -2.86 19.04
C ARG A 24 9.48 -1.81 19.99
N LYS A 25 8.68 -0.79 20.29
CA LYS A 25 9.04 0.31 21.18
C LYS A 25 9.03 -0.12 22.65
N ASP A 26 7.97 -0.78 23.08
CA ASP A 26 7.70 -1.04 24.49
C ASP A 26 8.37 -2.34 24.97
N TYR A 27 8.64 -3.28 24.05
CA TYR A 27 9.25 -4.57 24.36
C TYR A 27 10.47 -4.87 23.47
N PRO A 28 11.56 -4.08 23.56
CA PRO A 28 12.74 -4.25 22.73
C PRO A 28 13.41 -5.62 22.94
N GLU A 29 13.38 -6.19 24.13
CA GLU A 29 14.02 -7.50 24.40
C GLU A 29 13.19 -8.71 23.91
N ALA A 30 11.92 -8.50 23.49
CA ALA A 30 11.04 -9.57 23.03
C ALA A 30 11.36 -10.04 21.60
N VAL A 31 12.62 -10.44 21.34
CA VAL A 31 13.16 -10.79 20.01
C VAL A 31 12.27 -11.79 19.26
N LYS A 32 11.81 -12.86 19.94
CA LYS A 32 10.96 -13.89 19.33
C LYS A 32 9.62 -13.31 18.83
N ALA A 33 8.97 -12.50 19.65
CA ALA A 33 7.71 -11.84 19.29
C ALA A 33 7.91 -10.84 18.14
N ARG A 34 8.99 -10.05 18.18
CA ARG A 34 9.34 -9.10 17.12
C ARG A 34 9.61 -9.78 15.78
N LYS A 35 10.31 -10.93 15.77
CA LYS A 35 10.53 -11.74 14.56
C LYS A 35 9.22 -12.27 13.98
N ALA A 36 8.33 -12.80 14.81
CA ALA A 36 7.02 -13.25 14.36
C ALA A 36 6.17 -12.08 13.80
N ALA A 37 6.16 -10.95 14.49
CA ALA A 37 5.47 -9.74 14.07
C ALA A 37 6.03 -9.14 12.77
N LEU A 38 7.33 -9.30 12.48
CA LEU A 38 7.93 -8.82 11.23
C LEU A 38 7.30 -9.47 9.99
N LYS A 39 6.97 -10.76 10.04
CA LYS A 39 6.31 -11.45 8.93
C LYS A 39 4.91 -10.88 8.68
N ILE A 40 4.15 -10.64 9.76
CA ILE A 40 2.83 -10.02 9.70
C ILE A 40 2.94 -8.59 9.14
N TRP A 41 3.93 -7.82 9.59
CA TRP A 41 4.20 -6.47 9.07
C TRP A 41 4.40 -6.47 7.55
N GLN A 42 5.29 -7.35 7.06
CA GLN A 42 5.61 -7.44 5.63
C GLN A 42 4.37 -7.78 4.81
N ASN A 43 3.57 -8.76 5.26
CA ASN A 43 2.35 -9.15 4.56
C ASN A 43 1.27 -8.07 4.60
N ALA A 44 1.05 -7.43 5.76
CA ALA A 44 0.09 -6.33 5.89
C ALA A 44 0.49 -5.15 4.99
N SER A 45 1.77 -4.80 4.97
CA SER A 45 2.31 -3.75 4.10
C SER A 45 2.13 -4.10 2.62
N LEU A 46 2.34 -5.37 2.25
CA LEU A 46 2.12 -5.86 0.89
C LEU A 46 0.65 -5.71 0.48
N HIS A 47 -0.29 -6.16 1.31
CA HIS A 47 -1.72 -6.03 1.03
C HIS A 47 -2.15 -4.58 0.86
N MET A 48 -1.68 -3.67 1.73
CA MET A 48 -1.96 -2.24 1.59
C MET A 48 -1.42 -1.68 0.28
N ALA A 49 -0.17 -1.99 -0.07
CA ALA A 49 0.45 -1.51 -1.31
C ALA A 49 -0.28 -2.06 -2.55
N GLN A 50 -0.66 -3.34 -2.57
CA GLN A 50 -1.43 -3.94 -3.65
C GLN A 50 -2.82 -3.30 -3.79
N SER A 51 -3.50 -3.01 -2.68
CA SER A 51 -4.79 -2.31 -2.68
C SER A 51 -4.66 -0.89 -3.26
N ASP A 52 -3.59 -0.18 -2.90
CA ASP A 52 -3.29 1.15 -3.43
C ASP A 52 -3.01 1.12 -4.93
N VAL A 53 -2.27 0.11 -5.42
CA VAL A 53 -2.04 -0.12 -6.86
C VAL A 53 -3.38 -0.29 -7.57
N ALA A 54 -4.24 -1.20 -7.10
CA ALA A 54 -5.53 -1.49 -7.72
C ALA A 54 -6.45 -0.27 -7.75
N THR A 55 -6.52 0.48 -6.65
CA THR A 55 -7.34 1.70 -6.55
C THR A 55 -6.82 2.79 -7.49
N THR A 56 -5.49 2.96 -7.55
CA THR A 56 -4.87 3.97 -8.42
C THR A 56 -5.07 3.64 -9.89
N ASP A 57 -4.90 2.38 -10.28
CA ASP A 57 -5.14 1.92 -11.65
C ASP A 57 -6.60 2.11 -12.09
N SER A 58 -7.56 1.69 -11.27
CA SER A 58 -8.99 1.90 -11.55
C SER A 58 -9.33 3.39 -11.70
N THR A 59 -8.77 4.25 -10.85
CA THR A 59 -8.95 5.71 -10.95
C THR A 59 -8.33 6.28 -12.23
N LEU A 60 -7.15 5.78 -12.62
CA LEU A 60 -6.47 6.18 -13.86
C LEU A 60 -7.30 5.79 -15.08
N GLN A 61 -7.80 4.56 -15.14
CA GLN A 61 -8.66 4.08 -16.22
C GLN A 61 -9.93 4.92 -16.34
N ALA A 62 -10.61 5.22 -15.22
CA ALA A 62 -11.80 6.07 -15.22
C ALA A 62 -11.50 7.51 -15.69
N THR A 63 -10.34 8.05 -15.30
CA THR A 63 -9.91 9.40 -15.72
C THR A 63 -9.57 9.43 -17.22
N LEU A 64 -8.92 8.39 -17.74
CA LEU A 64 -8.62 8.25 -19.16
C LEU A 64 -9.90 8.13 -20.00
N ALA A 65 -10.89 7.37 -19.55
CA ALA A 65 -12.19 7.26 -20.21
C ALA A 65 -12.89 8.64 -20.29
N THR A 66 -12.89 9.39 -19.18
CA THR A 66 -13.45 10.75 -19.15
C THR A 66 -12.71 11.70 -20.09
N LEU A 67 -11.38 11.59 -20.18
CA LEU A 67 -10.56 12.42 -21.05
C LEU A 67 -10.89 12.22 -22.53
N GLN A 68 -11.21 10.98 -22.93
CA GLN A 68 -11.58 10.65 -24.31
C GLN A 68 -12.87 11.32 -24.74
N THR A 69 -13.87 11.41 -23.86
CA THR A 69 -15.19 11.99 -24.17
C THR A 69 -15.25 13.50 -23.99
N THR A 70 -14.33 14.09 -23.21
CA THR A 70 -14.33 15.53 -22.92
C THR A 70 -13.95 16.36 -24.15
N GLN A 71 -14.77 17.35 -24.53
CA GLN A 71 -14.46 18.26 -25.63
C GLN A 71 -13.78 19.56 -25.18
N ASP A 72 -14.13 20.07 -23.99
CA ASP A 72 -13.55 21.30 -23.44
C ASP A 72 -12.04 21.18 -23.21
N LEU A 73 -11.28 22.11 -23.79
CA LEU A 73 -9.82 22.13 -23.76
C LEU A 73 -9.28 22.33 -22.35
N ARG A 74 -9.91 23.20 -21.55
CA ARG A 74 -9.46 23.47 -20.17
C ARG A 74 -9.60 22.21 -19.32
N THR A 75 -10.76 21.58 -19.36
CA THR A 75 -11.04 20.34 -18.64
C THR A 75 -10.13 19.20 -19.11
N LYS A 76 -9.89 19.07 -20.42
CA LYS A 76 -8.93 18.09 -20.97
C LYS A 76 -7.53 18.28 -20.41
N ASN A 77 -7.03 19.51 -20.35
CA ASN A 77 -5.69 19.79 -19.81
C ASN A 77 -5.59 19.42 -18.32
N LEU A 78 -6.63 19.72 -17.53
CA LEU A 78 -6.68 19.32 -16.12
C LEU A 78 -6.69 17.79 -15.95
N LEU A 79 -7.48 17.08 -16.78
CA LEU A 79 -7.53 15.62 -16.77
C LEU A 79 -6.19 14.99 -17.14
N ARG A 80 -5.44 15.58 -18.09
CA ARG A 80 -4.08 15.12 -18.44
C ARG A 80 -3.12 15.20 -17.26
N VAL A 81 -3.09 16.34 -16.57
CA VAL A 81 -2.27 16.52 -15.36
C VAL A 81 -2.64 15.48 -14.29
N ARG A 82 -3.94 15.23 -14.11
CA ARG A 82 -4.41 14.20 -13.17
C ARG A 82 -3.97 12.81 -13.58
N CYS A 83 -4.06 12.45 -14.87
CA CYS A 83 -3.57 11.16 -15.37
C CYS A 83 -2.07 10.98 -15.13
N ASP A 84 -1.26 12.00 -15.38
CA ASP A 84 0.19 11.92 -15.18
C ASP A 84 0.53 11.76 -13.70
N SER A 85 -0.17 12.46 -12.81
CA SER A 85 -0.07 12.26 -11.36
C SER A 85 -0.43 10.83 -10.94
N LEU A 86 -1.52 10.28 -11.48
CA LEU A 86 -1.95 8.91 -11.17
C LEU A 86 -0.96 7.86 -11.70
N LYS A 87 -0.40 8.05 -12.90
CA LYS A 87 0.67 7.18 -13.44
C LYS A 87 1.90 7.18 -12.55
N ALA A 88 2.38 8.36 -12.16
CA ALA A 88 3.53 8.47 -11.25
C ALA A 88 3.28 7.75 -9.91
N ARG A 89 2.08 7.90 -9.34
CA ARG A 89 1.68 7.17 -8.12
C ARG A 89 1.65 5.65 -8.35
N TYR A 90 1.07 5.20 -9.45
CA TYR A 90 0.99 3.78 -9.79
C TYR A 90 2.39 3.15 -9.90
N GLU A 91 3.31 3.79 -10.62
CA GLU A 91 4.69 3.32 -10.78
C GLU A 91 5.42 3.24 -9.44
N ALA A 92 5.27 4.27 -8.60
CA ALA A 92 5.85 4.29 -7.25
C ALA A 92 5.33 3.13 -6.39
N MET A 93 4.01 2.89 -6.39
CA MET A 93 3.40 1.81 -5.61
C MET A 93 3.80 0.42 -6.12
N CYS A 94 3.90 0.23 -7.44
CA CYS A 94 4.47 -0.99 -8.01
C CYS A 94 5.92 -1.20 -7.56
N GLY A 95 6.71 -0.13 -7.46
CA GLY A 95 8.06 -0.16 -6.89
C GLY A 95 8.09 -0.64 -5.44
N VAL A 96 7.17 -0.13 -4.61
CA VAL A 96 7.03 -0.57 -3.21
C VAL A 96 6.71 -2.06 -3.12
N VAL A 97 5.73 -2.55 -3.91
CA VAL A 97 5.38 -3.97 -3.96
C VAL A 97 6.58 -4.83 -4.35
N ARG A 98 7.32 -4.44 -5.40
CA ARG A 98 8.55 -5.14 -5.80
C ARG A 98 9.59 -5.19 -4.69
N MET A 99 9.79 -4.07 -3.98
CA MET A 99 10.76 -4.01 -2.89
C MET A 99 10.35 -4.88 -1.70
N ILE A 100 9.05 -4.94 -1.37
CA ILE A 100 8.54 -5.82 -0.31
C ILE A 100 8.80 -7.29 -0.68
N HIS A 101 8.48 -7.70 -1.91
CA HIS A 101 8.77 -9.05 -2.37
C HIS A 101 10.27 -9.38 -2.36
N TYR A 102 11.11 -8.46 -2.80
CA TYR A 102 12.56 -8.63 -2.74
C TYR A 102 13.05 -8.89 -1.32
N ARG A 103 12.57 -8.10 -0.33
CA ARG A 103 12.91 -8.27 1.09
C ARG A 103 12.34 -9.55 1.70
N GLN A 104 11.20 -10.03 1.22
CA GLN A 104 10.64 -11.32 1.67
C GLN A 104 11.45 -12.51 1.16
N GLN A 105 12.05 -12.39 -0.03
CA GLN A 105 12.92 -13.41 -0.62
C GLN A 105 14.33 -13.40 -0.01
N HIS A 106 14.79 -12.27 0.54
CA HIS A 106 16.11 -12.07 1.14
C HIS A 106 15.98 -11.60 2.62
N PRO A 107 15.58 -12.49 3.53
CA PRO A 107 15.26 -12.18 4.94
C PRO A 107 16.46 -11.90 5.85
#